data_AF-A0A935NDE5-F1
#
_entry.id   AF-A0A935NDE5-F1
#
_cell.length_a   1.000
_cell.length_b   1.000
_cell.length_c   1.000
_cell.angle_alpha   90.00
_cell.angle_beta   90.00
_cell.angle_gamma   90.00
#
_symmetry.space_group_name_H-M   'P 1'
#
loop_
_entity.id
_entity.type
_entity.pdbx_description
1 polymer ?
#
loop_
_entity_poly.entity_id
_entity_poly.type
_entity_poly.pdbx_seq_one_letter_code
_entity_poly.pdbx_strand_id
1 'polypeptide(L)'
;MSLVWLFLTGTKWIPDLMVYSLEKQHQTINPDSTFNKMPVMVLGGGSVYDTDISPQDRLTSGSLARLNEGIRLFHTLDKPLLVFSGYSSKNGVTQAAITKEAAISLGIPEKQIFILEDPSTTEEEAEAYKKVLSEKSNDLILVTSDIHMPRAMYLFRKAGLNPVAAPSDHILRKDKSIGSYWWSSHRNNFDKFSAAMHEYIGLVWAKLS
;
A
#
# COMPACT_ATOMS: atom_id res chain seq x y z
N MET A 1 -15.72 -2.40 33.18
CA MET A 1 -15.03 -2.71 31.90
C MET A 1 -15.18 -1.62 30.83
N SER A 2 -16.23 -0.78 30.81
CA SER A 2 -16.42 0.25 29.77
C SER A 2 -15.41 1.42 29.80
N LEU A 3 -14.98 1.87 30.99
CA LEU A 3 -14.04 3.00 31.13
C LEU A 3 -12.61 2.68 30.66
N VAL A 4 -12.17 1.42 30.79
CA VAL A 4 -10.85 0.98 30.31
C VAL A 4 -10.84 0.96 28.78
N TRP A 5 -11.89 0.42 28.14
CA TRP A 5 -11.99 0.45 26.68
C TRP A 5 -12.07 1.88 26.13
N LEU A 6 -12.81 2.77 26.78
CA LEU A 6 -12.87 4.19 26.41
C LEU A 6 -11.51 4.90 26.60
N PHE A 7 -10.75 4.54 27.63
CA PHE A 7 -9.41 5.11 27.85
C PHE A 7 -8.39 4.55 26.84
N LEU A 8 -8.44 3.26 26.53
CA LEU A 8 -7.53 2.60 25.60
C LEU A 8 -7.75 3.02 24.13
N THR A 9 -9.00 3.28 23.72
CA THR A 9 -9.33 3.67 22.33
C THR A 9 -9.60 5.17 22.18
N GLY A 10 -9.95 5.87 23.26
CA GLY A 10 -10.22 7.30 23.26
C GLY A 10 -8.97 8.16 23.46
N THR A 11 -7.92 7.63 24.11
CA THR A 11 -6.65 8.35 24.26
C THR A 11 -5.73 8.14 23.07
N LYS A 12 -4.98 9.18 22.70
CA LYS A 12 -4.10 9.19 21.52
C LYS A 12 -2.90 8.23 21.64
N TRP A 13 -2.52 7.86 22.86
CA TRP A 13 -1.23 7.22 23.16
C TRP A 13 -1.12 5.80 22.62
N ILE A 14 -2.12 4.96 22.86
CA ILE A 14 -2.07 3.54 22.47
C ILE A 14 -2.23 3.38 20.96
N PRO A 15 -3.24 3.99 20.30
CA PRO A 15 -3.37 3.88 18.86
C PRO A 15 -2.14 4.41 18.11
N ASP A 16 -1.56 5.52 18.56
CA ASP A 16 -0.34 6.06 17.95
C ASP A 16 0.86 5.13 18.16
N LEU A 17 1.06 4.57 19.35
CA LEU A 17 2.17 3.63 19.58
C LEU A 17 2.05 2.37 18.72
N MET A 18 0.84 1.85 18.55
CA MET A 18 0.59 0.67 17.72
C MET A 18 0.91 0.96 16.25
N VAL A 19 0.34 2.02 15.69
CA VAL A 19 0.61 2.45 14.31
C VAL A 19 2.10 2.76 14.13
N TYR A 20 2.72 3.51 15.04
CA TYR A 20 4.15 3.83 14.99
C TYR A 20 5.02 2.58 14.95
N SER A 21 4.66 1.54 15.71
CA SER A 21 5.43 0.30 15.73
C SER A 21 5.37 -0.47 14.41
N LEU A 22 4.32 -0.30 13.61
CA LEU A 22 4.15 -0.88 12.28
C LEU A 22 4.91 -0.02 11.25
N GLU A 23 4.63 1.29 11.22
CA GLU A 23 5.18 2.26 10.27
C GLU A 23 6.72 2.45 10.41
N LYS A 24 7.29 2.25 11.60
CA LYS A 24 8.76 2.36 11.76
C LYS A 24 9.56 1.20 11.16
N GLN A 25 8.93 0.10 10.77
CA GLN A 25 9.63 -1.13 10.39
C GLN A 25 10.28 -1.04 9.00
N HIS A 26 9.73 -0.21 8.12
CA HIS A 26 10.20 -0.06 6.76
C HIS A 26 10.43 1.43 6.47
N GLN A 27 11.61 1.75 5.95
CA GLN A 27 11.93 3.11 5.55
C GLN A 27 11.56 3.31 4.09
N THR A 28 11.07 4.51 3.75
CA THR A 28 10.93 4.93 2.36
C THR A 28 12.30 4.88 1.68
N ILE A 29 12.36 4.20 0.53
CA ILE A 29 13.59 4.12 -0.24
C ILE A 29 13.96 5.49 -0.82
N ASN A 30 15.26 5.77 -0.83
CA ASN A 30 15.82 6.81 -1.68
C ASN A 30 16.11 6.16 -3.04
N PRO A 31 15.34 6.47 -4.09
CA PRO A 31 15.51 5.81 -5.38
C PRO A 31 16.88 6.20 -5.96
N ASP A 32 17.69 5.20 -6.28
CA ASP A 32 18.96 5.35 -6.97
C ASP A 32 19.06 4.32 -8.12
N SER A 33 20.19 4.33 -8.83
CA SER A 33 20.39 3.48 -10.00
C SER A 33 20.36 1.99 -9.69
N THR A 34 20.52 1.56 -8.43
CA THR A 34 20.48 0.13 -8.06
C THR A 34 19.08 -0.47 -8.22
N PHE A 35 18.05 0.35 -8.14
CA PHE A 35 16.65 -0.06 -8.31
C PHE A 35 16.16 0.11 -9.76
N ASN A 36 17.01 0.60 -10.67
CA ASN A 36 16.62 0.79 -12.06
C ASN A 36 16.18 -0.55 -12.66
N LYS A 37 15.06 -0.51 -13.39
CA LYS A 37 14.41 -1.65 -14.04
C LYS A 37 13.67 -2.63 -13.11
N MET A 38 13.71 -2.46 -11.79
CA MET A 38 12.84 -3.23 -10.90
C MET A 38 11.38 -2.83 -11.15
N PRO A 39 10.46 -3.78 -11.39
CA PRO A 39 9.05 -3.48 -11.48
C PRO A 39 8.55 -2.84 -10.18
N VAL A 40 7.65 -1.87 -10.30
CA VAL A 40 7.02 -1.20 -9.17
C VAL A 40 5.60 -1.75 -9.05
N MET A 41 5.36 -2.59 -8.06
CA MET A 41 4.04 -3.15 -7.78
C MET A 41 3.30 -2.29 -6.76
N VAL A 42 2.14 -1.77 -7.15
CA VAL A 42 1.28 -0.91 -6.34
C VAL A 42 0.02 -1.69 -5.99
N LEU A 43 -0.17 -1.99 -4.70
CA LEU A 43 -1.28 -2.80 -4.22
C LEU A 43 -2.59 -2.00 -4.11
N GLY A 44 -3.71 -2.63 -4.47
CA GLY A 44 -5.05 -2.06 -4.35
C GLY A 44 -5.46 -1.74 -2.91
N GLY A 45 -6.27 -0.70 -2.73
CA GLY A 45 -6.70 -0.20 -1.41
C GLY A 45 -8.15 0.30 -1.37
N GLY A 46 -8.96 -0.12 -2.33
CA GLY A 46 -10.35 0.29 -2.52
C GLY A 46 -10.53 1.28 -3.67
N SER A 47 -11.69 1.18 -4.32
CA SER A 47 -12.18 2.11 -5.33
C SER A 47 -13.71 2.11 -5.33
N VAL A 48 -14.32 3.12 -5.94
CA VAL A 48 -15.75 3.20 -6.21
C VAL A 48 -16.00 3.08 -7.71
N TYR A 49 -17.10 2.44 -8.07
CA TYR A 49 -17.54 2.37 -9.46
C TYR A 49 -18.48 3.55 -9.74
N ASP A 50 -17.91 4.63 -10.27
CA ASP A 50 -18.64 5.82 -10.70
C ASP A 50 -17.99 6.36 -11.98
N THR A 51 -18.63 6.12 -13.13
CA THR A 51 -18.10 6.51 -14.44
C THR A 51 -18.28 8.00 -14.75
N ASP A 52 -19.05 8.73 -13.94
CA ASP A 52 -19.34 10.14 -14.16
C ASP A 52 -18.23 11.05 -13.61
N ILE A 53 -17.30 10.48 -12.82
CA ILE A 53 -16.18 11.18 -12.20
C ILE A 53 -14.82 10.70 -12.76
N SER A 54 -13.79 11.49 -12.49
CA SER A 54 -12.45 11.22 -12.96
C SER A 54 -11.89 9.91 -12.38
N PRO A 55 -11.01 9.18 -13.10
CA PRO A 55 -10.45 7.91 -12.62
C PRO A 55 -9.75 8.01 -11.27
N GLN A 56 -9.10 9.13 -10.98
CA GLN A 56 -8.43 9.38 -9.71
C GLN A 56 -9.42 9.60 -8.56
N ASP A 57 -10.57 10.24 -8.82
CA ASP A 57 -11.59 10.47 -7.80
C ASP A 57 -12.38 9.19 -7.46
N ARG A 58 -12.30 8.18 -8.33
CA ARG A 58 -12.82 6.83 -8.03
C ARG A 58 -11.95 6.05 -7.05
N LEU A 59 -10.71 6.48 -6.78
CA LEU A 59 -9.81 5.79 -5.86
C LEU A 59 -10.03 6.29 -4.43
N THR A 60 -9.91 5.39 -3.44
CA THR A 60 -9.86 5.82 -2.03
C THR A 60 -8.61 6.66 -1.80
N SER A 61 -8.59 7.47 -0.73
CA SER A 61 -7.42 8.27 -0.37
C SER A 61 -6.14 7.44 -0.24
N GLY A 62 -6.25 6.22 0.30
CA GLY A 62 -5.14 5.27 0.41
C GLY A 62 -4.67 4.75 -0.95
N SER A 63 -5.59 4.32 -1.82
CA SER A 63 -5.25 3.89 -3.19
C SER A 63 -4.60 5.01 -4.00
N LEU A 64 -5.10 6.25 -3.89
CA LEU A 64 -4.54 7.40 -4.56
C LEU A 64 -3.13 7.74 -4.04
N ALA A 65 -2.90 7.67 -2.73
CA ALA A 65 -1.56 7.87 -2.16
C ALA A 65 -0.56 6.82 -2.63
N ARG A 66 -0.99 5.56 -2.77
CA ARG A 66 -0.17 4.47 -3.33
C ARG A 66 0.13 4.69 -4.82
N LEU A 67 -0.88 5.07 -5.61
CA LEU A 67 -0.69 5.41 -7.03
C LEU A 67 0.31 6.56 -7.19
N ASN A 68 0.17 7.62 -6.39
CA ASN A 68 1.09 8.76 -6.42
C ASN A 68 2.53 8.34 -6.13
N GLU A 69 2.76 7.45 -5.16
CA GLU A 69 4.10 6.93 -4.89
C GLU A 69 4.63 6.08 -6.05
N GLY A 70 3.79 5.25 -6.66
CA GLY A 70 4.15 4.51 -7.87
C GLY A 70 4.56 5.43 -9.02
N ILE A 71 3.82 6.50 -9.27
CA ILE A 71 4.14 7.52 -10.30
C ILE A 71 5.43 8.26 -9.95
N ARG A 72 5.63 8.64 -8.68
CA ARG A 72 6.89 9.28 -8.23
C ARG A 72 8.08 8.37 -8.53
N LEU A 73 7.99 7.09 -8.19
CA LEU A 73 9.03 6.10 -8.48
C LEU A 73 9.24 5.91 -9.98
N PHE A 74 8.17 5.89 -10.77
CA PHE A 74 8.25 5.78 -12.23
C PHE A 74 9.08 6.91 -12.85
N HIS A 75 8.92 8.14 -12.36
CA HIS A 75 9.66 9.31 -12.85
C HIS A 75 11.06 9.46 -12.25
N THR A 76 11.28 8.97 -11.03
CA THR A 76 12.59 9.07 -10.36
C THR A 76 13.54 7.98 -10.83
N LEU A 77 13.02 6.81 -11.18
CA LEU A 77 13.76 5.68 -11.75
C LEU A 77 13.74 5.73 -13.28
N ASP A 78 14.44 4.79 -13.92
CA ASP A 78 14.48 4.64 -15.38
C ASP A 78 13.17 4.06 -15.96
N LYS A 79 12.03 4.70 -15.68
CA LYS A 79 10.68 4.37 -16.18
C LYS A 79 10.35 2.87 -16.08
N PRO A 80 10.39 2.29 -14.86
CA PRO A 80 10.11 0.87 -14.64
C PRO A 80 8.70 0.48 -15.08
N LEU A 81 8.48 -0.83 -15.24
CA LEU A 81 7.14 -1.38 -15.38
C LEU A 81 6.35 -1.13 -14.09
N LEU A 82 5.20 -0.48 -14.19
CA LEU A 82 4.22 -0.36 -13.12
C LEU A 82 3.27 -1.54 -13.15
N VAL A 83 3.07 -2.18 -12.00
CA VAL A 83 2.16 -3.32 -11.85
C VAL A 83 1.05 -2.92 -10.88
N PHE A 84 -0.20 -2.90 -11.32
CA PHE A 84 -1.35 -2.61 -10.46
C PHE A 84 -2.12 -3.89 -10.16
N SER A 85 -2.55 -4.07 -8.92
CA SER A 85 -3.37 -5.21 -8.52
C SER A 85 -4.67 -4.79 -7.86
N GLY A 86 -5.66 -5.68 -7.93
CA GLY A 86 -6.85 -5.61 -7.09
C GLY A 86 -8.12 -6.01 -7.82
N TYR A 87 -8.87 -6.91 -7.19
CA TYR A 87 -10.11 -7.47 -7.72
C TYR A 87 -11.29 -6.50 -7.78
N SER A 88 -12.31 -6.88 -8.55
CA SER A 88 -13.65 -6.27 -8.58
C SER A 88 -14.58 -7.00 -7.60
N SER A 89 -15.20 -6.27 -6.65
CA SER A 89 -16.25 -6.86 -5.81
C SER A 89 -17.67 -6.71 -6.40
N LYS A 90 -17.92 -5.68 -7.21
CA LYS A 90 -19.24 -5.34 -7.76
C LYS A 90 -19.04 -4.62 -9.10
N ASN A 91 -19.75 -5.05 -10.14
CA ASN A 91 -19.84 -4.41 -11.48
C ASN A 91 -18.77 -4.78 -12.52
N GLY A 92 -17.84 -5.68 -12.22
CA GLY A 92 -16.92 -6.27 -13.21
C GLY A 92 -15.71 -5.41 -13.59
N VAL A 93 -15.66 -4.15 -13.16
CA VAL A 93 -14.46 -3.30 -13.32
C VAL A 93 -13.57 -3.42 -12.08
N THR A 94 -12.32 -3.82 -12.31
CA THR A 94 -11.37 -4.11 -11.24
C THR A 94 -10.69 -2.85 -10.70
N GLN A 95 -10.22 -2.93 -9.46
CA GLN A 95 -9.42 -1.84 -8.87
C GLN A 95 -8.13 -1.62 -9.67
N ALA A 96 -7.54 -2.70 -10.19
CA ALA A 96 -6.36 -2.63 -11.06
C ALA A 96 -6.67 -1.85 -12.35
N ALA A 97 -7.82 -2.08 -12.97
CA ALA A 97 -8.25 -1.35 -14.16
C ALA A 97 -8.48 0.14 -13.90
N ILE A 98 -9.16 0.50 -12.80
CA ILE A 98 -9.36 1.91 -12.42
C ILE A 98 -8.03 2.60 -12.13
N THR A 99 -7.13 1.91 -11.43
CA THR A 99 -5.78 2.43 -11.13
C THR A 99 -4.95 2.62 -12.40
N LYS A 100 -5.04 1.69 -13.36
CA LYS A 100 -4.42 1.83 -14.69
C LYS A 100 -4.96 3.05 -15.43
N GLU A 101 -6.28 3.24 -15.45
CA GLU A 101 -6.92 4.38 -16.11
C GLU A 101 -6.44 5.71 -15.49
N ALA A 102 -6.37 5.78 -14.16
CA ALA A 102 -5.83 6.93 -13.44
C ALA A 102 -4.33 7.16 -13.73
N ALA A 103 -3.52 6.10 -13.80
CA ALA A 103 -2.11 6.24 -14.15
C ALA A 103 -1.92 6.80 -15.57
N ILE A 104 -2.73 6.33 -16.53
CA ILE A 104 -2.69 6.80 -17.92
C ILE A 104 -3.10 8.28 -17.98
N SER A 105 -4.17 8.68 -17.27
CA SER A 105 -4.60 10.08 -17.24
C SER A 105 -3.55 11.02 -16.63
N LEU A 106 -2.67 10.49 -15.78
CA LEU A 106 -1.54 11.18 -15.16
C LEU A 106 -0.24 11.10 -15.99
N GLY A 107 -0.29 10.57 -17.22
CA GLY A 107 0.82 10.61 -18.18
C GLY A 107 1.72 9.38 -18.19
N ILE A 108 1.34 8.29 -17.51
CA ILE A 108 2.06 7.02 -17.61
C ILE A 108 1.72 6.34 -18.96
N PRO A 109 2.71 5.98 -19.79
CA PRO A 109 2.44 5.26 -21.03
C PRO A 109 1.83 3.89 -20.76
N GLU A 110 0.75 3.54 -21.45
CA GLU A 110 0.06 2.25 -21.26
C GLU A 110 0.98 1.03 -21.40
N LYS A 111 1.95 1.10 -22.32
CA LYS A 111 2.97 0.04 -22.52
C LYS A 111 3.87 -0.21 -21.30
N GLN A 112 3.90 0.71 -20.34
CA GLN A 112 4.64 0.58 -19.08
C GLN A 112 3.76 0.14 -17.91
N ILE A 113 2.52 -0.27 -18.17
CA ILE A 113 1.59 -0.73 -17.16
C ILE A 113 1.25 -2.19 -17.40
N PHE A 114 1.29 -2.98 -16.34
CA PHE A 114 0.75 -4.32 -16.25
C PHE A 114 -0.30 -4.37 -15.14
N ILE A 115 -1.36 -5.15 -15.31
CA ILE A 115 -2.43 -5.27 -14.31
C ILE A 115 -2.68 -6.71 -13.92
N LEU A 116 -2.97 -6.92 -12.64
CA LEU A 116 -3.38 -8.18 -12.03
C LEU A 116 -4.80 -8.01 -11.48
N GLU A 117 -5.78 -8.46 -12.26
CA GLU A 117 -7.20 -8.16 -12.04
C GLU A 117 -7.93 -9.14 -11.13
N ASP A 118 -7.45 -10.39 -11.04
CA ASP A 118 -8.08 -11.44 -10.25
C ASP A 118 -7.79 -11.43 -8.74
N PRO A 119 -6.57 -11.11 -8.25
CA PRO A 119 -6.24 -11.34 -6.85
C PRO A 119 -7.01 -10.40 -5.92
N SER A 120 -7.60 -11.01 -4.88
CA SER A 120 -8.47 -10.37 -3.90
C SER A 120 -7.83 -10.20 -2.53
N THR A 121 -6.76 -10.96 -2.27
CA THR A 121 -5.96 -10.88 -1.04
C THR A 121 -4.49 -10.59 -1.33
N THR A 122 -3.77 -10.05 -0.35
CA THR A 122 -2.33 -9.77 -0.50
C THR A 122 -1.48 -11.02 -0.76
N GLU A 123 -1.93 -12.18 -0.29
CA GLU A 123 -1.27 -13.47 -0.55
C GLU A 123 -1.46 -13.87 -2.03
N GLU A 124 -2.69 -13.79 -2.55
CA GLU A 124 -2.99 -14.01 -3.96
C GLU A 124 -2.26 -13.02 -4.88
N GLU A 125 -2.11 -11.75 -4.46
CA GLU A 125 -1.35 -10.74 -5.20
C GLU A 125 0.12 -11.15 -5.36
N ALA A 126 0.75 -11.65 -4.29
CA ALA A 126 2.13 -12.14 -4.33
C ALA A 126 2.28 -13.37 -5.22
N GLU A 127 1.35 -14.32 -5.12
CA GLU A 127 1.34 -15.53 -5.96
C GLU A 127 1.12 -15.20 -7.44
N ALA A 128 0.18 -14.30 -7.74
CA ALA A 128 -0.11 -13.85 -9.09
C ALA A 128 1.09 -13.14 -9.71
N TYR A 129 1.74 -12.24 -8.96
CA TYR A 129 2.98 -11.60 -9.39
C TYR A 129 4.05 -12.64 -9.69
N LYS A 130 4.29 -13.58 -8.77
CA LYS A 130 5.27 -14.64 -8.98
C LYS A 130 4.96 -15.43 -10.23
N LYS A 131 3.73 -15.88 -10.42
CA LYS A 131 3.33 -16.70 -11.57
C LYS A 131 3.55 -16.00 -12.91
N VAL A 132 3.31 -14.69 -12.98
CA VAL A 132 3.25 -13.96 -14.25
C VAL A 132 4.52 -13.16 -14.55
N LEU A 133 5.25 -12.74 -13.52
CA LEU A 133 6.38 -11.80 -13.65
C LEU A 133 7.69 -12.30 -13.04
N SER A 134 7.72 -13.42 -12.31
CA SER A 134 8.98 -13.93 -11.72
C SER A 134 10.02 -14.34 -12.76
N GLU A 135 9.59 -14.77 -13.95
CA GLU A 135 10.51 -15.03 -15.07
C GLU A 135 11.26 -13.77 -15.53
N LYS A 136 10.69 -12.58 -15.26
CA LYS A 136 11.33 -11.28 -15.53
C LYS A 136 12.15 -10.80 -14.34
N SER A 137 11.61 -10.87 -13.12
CA SER A 137 12.32 -10.48 -11.91
C SER A 137 11.62 -10.98 -10.64
N ASN A 138 12.37 -11.60 -9.74
CA ASN A 138 11.94 -11.84 -8.35
C ASN A 138 12.10 -10.58 -7.47
N ASP A 139 12.96 -9.66 -7.89
CA ASP A 139 13.18 -8.38 -7.22
C ASP A 139 12.15 -7.36 -7.72
N LEU A 140 11.44 -6.72 -6.81
CA LEU A 140 10.42 -5.71 -7.11
C LEU A 140 10.38 -4.63 -6.03
N ILE A 141 9.88 -3.45 -6.38
CA ILE A 141 9.54 -2.42 -5.41
C ILE A 141 8.06 -2.57 -5.08
N LEU A 142 7.73 -2.69 -3.80
CA LEU A 142 6.37 -2.92 -3.32
C LEU A 142 5.82 -1.66 -2.66
N VAL A 143 4.74 -1.13 -3.22
CA VAL A 143 4.04 0.07 -2.75
C VAL A 143 2.69 -0.32 -2.14
N THR A 144 2.50 0.03 -0.86
CA THR A 144 1.23 -0.05 -0.14
C THR A 144 1.19 1.00 0.98
N SER A 145 0.09 1.13 1.72
CA SER A 145 0.06 2.01 2.88
C SER A 145 1.01 1.49 3.95
N ASP A 146 1.73 2.38 4.62
CA ASP A 146 2.83 2.03 5.53
C ASP A 146 2.41 1.08 6.66
N ILE A 147 1.21 1.29 7.21
CA ILE A 147 0.64 0.39 8.22
C ILE A 147 0.51 -1.07 7.75
N HIS A 148 0.28 -1.31 6.45
CA HIS A 148 0.16 -2.65 5.86
C HIS A 148 1.50 -3.23 5.41
N MET A 149 2.55 -2.40 5.35
CA MET A 149 3.84 -2.78 4.76
C MET A 149 4.47 -4.00 5.44
N PRO A 150 4.48 -4.15 6.78
CA PRO A 150 5.07 -5.34 7.42
C PRO A 150 4.45 -6.65 6.96
N ARG A 151 3.11 -6.70 6.82
CA ARG A 151 2.38 -7.89 6.39
C ARG A 151 2.59 -8.16 4.89
N ALA A 152 2.52 -7.13 4.06
CA ALA A 152 2.76 -7.26 2.62
C ALA A 152 4.17 -7.78 2.34
N MET A 153 5.19 -7.19 2.97
CA MET A 153 6.58 -7.62 2.85
C MET A 153 6.78 -9.08 3.28
N TYR A 154 6.12 -9.51 4.36
CA TYR A 154 6.16 -10.89 4.81
C TYR A 154 5.55 -11.84 3.78
N LEU A 155 4.34 -11.56 3.28
CA LEU A 155 3.64 -12.43 2.33
C LEU A 155 4.38 -12.54 0.99
N PHE A 156 4.92 -11.43 0.48
CA PHE A 156 5.72 -11.45 -0.76
C PHE A 156 7.01 -12.27 -0.59
N ARG A 157 7.68 -12.16 0.56
CA ARG A 157 8.85 -13.01 0.87
C ARG A 157 8.48 -14.47 1.04
N LYS A 158 7.33 -14.78 1.68
CA LYS A 158 6.79 -16.15 1.81
C LYS A 158 6.53 -16.76 0.44
N ALA A 159 6.03 -15.98 -0.52
CA ALA A 159 5.90 -16.40 -1.91
C ALA A 159 7.25 -16.62 -2.63
N GLY A 160 8.39 -16.25 -2.03
CA GLY A 160 9.72 -16.41 -2.62
C GLY A 160 10.14 -15.26 -3.54
N LEU A 161 9.53 -14.08 -3.37
CA LEU A 161 9.95 -12.83 -4.00
C LEU A 161 10.90 -12.05 -3.09
N ASN A 162 11.60 -11.08 -3.66
CA ASN A 162 12.55 -10.21 -2.97
C ASN A 162 12.07 -8.74 -3.02
N PRO A 163 10.98 -8.39 -2.31
CA PRO A 163 10.46 -7.04 -2.35
C PRO A 163 11.37 -6.06 -1.62
N VAL A 164 11.43 -4.86 -2.17
CA VAL A 164 11.96 -3.65 -1.53
C VAL A 164 10.76 -2.77 -1.16
N ALA A 165 10.66 -2.37 0.11
CA ALA A 165 9.52 -1.61 0.60
C ALA A 165 9.55 -0.16 0.09
N ALA A 166 8.42 0.32 -0.41
CA ALA A 166 8.15 1.73 -0.71
C ALA A 166 6.84 2.15 -0.02
N PRO A 167 6.86 2.38 1.30
CA PRO A 167 5.67 2.74 2.06
C PRO A 167 5.10 4.10 1.59
N SER A 168 3.78 4.18 1.57
CA SER A 168 2.99 5.37 1.24
C SER A 168 1.89 5.57 2.30
N ASP A 169 1.03 6.60 2.17
CA ASP A 169 -0.15 6.79 3.03
C ASP A 169 0.17 6.69 4.55
N HIS A 170 1.23 7.36 4.99
CA HIS A 170 1.64 7.37 6.40
C HIS A 170 0.56 8.00 7.29
N ILE A 171 0.06 7.23 8.26
CA ILE A 171 -0.95 7.64 9.23
C ILE A 171 -0.34 8.59 10.26
N LEU A 172 0.89 8.30 10.72
CA LEU A 172 1.62 9.17 11.63
C LEU A 172 2.67 9.96 10.87
N ARG A 173 2.48 11.28 10.82
CA ARG A 173 3.45 12.19 10.21
C ARG A 173 4.23 12.88 11.31
N LYS A 174 5.56 12.84 11.22
CA LYS A 174 6.45 13.57 12.12
C LYS A 174 6.39 15.04 11.75
N ASP A 175 5.66 15.83 12.53
CA ASP A 175 5.74 17.28 12.45
C ASP A 175 6.94 17.76 13.28
N LYS A 176 8.01 18.18 12.58
CA LYS A 176 9.23 18.68 13.24
C LYS A 176 9.03 20.07 13.86
N SER A 177 7.91 20.76 13.59
CA SER A 177 7.64 22.12 14.07
C SER A 177 6.90 22.19 15.41
N ILE A 178 6.25 21.11 15.85
CA ILE A 178 5.39 21.09 17.07
C ILE A 178 6.04 20.31 18.24
N GLY A 179 7.33 19.98 18.12
CA GLY A 179 8.05 19.16 19.09
C GLY A 179 7.75 17.67 18.94
N SER A 180 8.75 16.84 19.22
CA SER A 180 8.82 15.41 18.86
C SER A 180 7.73 14.49 19.45
N TYR A 181 6.87 15.00 20.33
CA TYR A 181 5.88 14.22 21.07
C TYR A 181 4.47 14.28 20.49
N TRP A 182 4.23 15.08 19.44
CA TRP A 182 2.91 15.22 18.82
C TRP A 182 2.93 14.78 17.36
N TRP A 183 2.62 13.50 17.10
CA TRP A 183 2.33 13.04 15.74
C TRP A 183 1.05 13.70 15.23
N SER A 184 1.08 14.31 14.05
CA SER A 184 -0.15 14.71 13.36
C SER A 184 -0.72 13.48 12.64
N SER A 185 -2.01 13.21 12.83
CA SER A 185 -2.71 12.16 12.09
C SER A 185 -4.03 12.68 11.56
N HIS A 186 -4.37 12.27 10.35
CA HIS A 186 -5.63 12.59 9.69
C HIS A 186 -6.73 11.59 10.06
N ARG A 187 -6.41 10.56 10.84
CA ARG A 187 -7.35 9.53 11.32
C ARG A 187 -7.66 9.73 12.81
N ASN A 188 -8.91 9.48 13.20
CA ASN A 188 -9.29 9.47 14.60
C ASN A 188 -8.65 8.28 15.35
N ASN A 189 -8.70 8.31 16.68
CA ASN A 189 -8.03 7.30 17.52
C ASN A 189 -8.62 5.89 17.35
N PHE A 190 -9.92 5.78 17.12
CA PHE A 190 -10.59 4.50 16.94
C PHE A 190 -10.18 3.83 15.62
N ASP A 191 -10.14 4.59 14.52
CA ASP A 191 -9.74 4.09 13.20
C ASP A 191 -8.28 3.62 13.21
N LYS A 192 -7.40 4.36 13.89
CA LYS A 192 -5.99 3.95 14.08
C LYS A 192 -5.89 2.64 14.84
N PHE A 193 -6.61 2.51 15.95
CA PHE A 193 -6.61 1.29 16.76
C PHE A 193 -7.15 0.10 15.95
N SER A 194 -8.28 0.28 15.29
CA SER A 194 -8.92 -0.75 14.46
C SER A 194 -7.99 -1.20 13.33
N ALA A 195 -7.38 -0.25 12.60
CA ALA A 195 -6.44 -0.55 11.53
C ALA A 195 -5.19 -1.28 12.04
N ALA A 196 -4.61 -0.83 13.16
CA ALA A 196 -3.43 -1.49 13.74
C ALA A 196 -3.74 -2.90 14.25
N MET A 197 -4.89 -3.11 14.91
CA MET A 197 -5.34 -4.44 15.32
C MET A 197 -5.53 -5.38 14.13
N HIS A 198 -6.17 -4.89 13.06
CA HIS A 198 -6.33 -5.65 11.83
C HIS A 198 -4.98 -6.12 11.28
N GLU A 199 -3.97 -5.24 11.26
CA GLU A 199 -2.64 -5.58 10.76
C GLU A 199 -1.86 -6.53 11.66
N TYR A 200 -1.94 -6.38 13.00
CA TYR A 200 -1.30 -7.33 13.89
C TYR A 200 -1.90 -8.73 13.77
N ILE A 201 -3.23 -8.83 13.78
CA ILE A 201 -3.94 -10.11 13.64
C ILE A 201 -3.59 -10.72 12.28
N GLY A 202 -3.64 -9.92 11.20
CA GLY A 202 -3.28 -10.37 9.86
C GLY A 202 -1.84 -10.85 9.74
N LEU A 203 -0.88 -10.16 10.39
CA LEU A 203 0.52 -10.56 10.39
C LEU A 203 0.76 -11.85 11.19
N VAL A 204 0.08 -12.03 12.32
CA VAL A 204 0.14 -13.27 13.10
C VAL A 204 -0.45 -14.41 12.29
N TRP A 205 -1.61 -14.21 11.68
CA TRP A 205 -2.25 -15.20 10.82
C TRP A 205 -1.32 -15.64 9.68
N ALA A 206 -0.74 -14.68 8.95
CA ALA A 206 0.19 -14.97 7.85
C ALA A 206 1.43 -15.79 8.28
N LYS A 207 1.87 -15.63 9.54
CA LYS A 207 2.99 -16.39 10.11
C LYS A 207 2.63 -17.80 10.56
N LEU A 208 1.34 -18.06 10.81
CA LEU A 208 0.85 -19.34 11.31
C LEU A 208 0.24 -20.21 10.20
N SER A 209 -0.16 -19.62 9.08
CA SER A 209 -0.54 -20.33 7.85
C SER A 209 0.68 -20.69 7.01
#